data_AF-A0AAN6U616-F1
#
_entry.id   AF-A0AAN6U616-F1
#
_cell.length_a   1.000
_cell.length_b   1.000
_cell.length_c   1.000
_cell.angle_alpha   90.00
_cell.angle_beta   90.00
_cell.angle_gamma   90.00
#
_symmetry.space_group_name_H-M   'P 1'
#
loop_
_entity.id
_entity.type
_entity.pdbx_description
1 polymer ?
#
loop_
_entity_poly.entity_id
_entity_poly.type
_entity_poly.pdbx_seq_one_letter_code
_entity_poly.pdbx_strand_id
1 'polypeptide(L)'
;MMPTTVTMTPTSTNSPAPPTPTTADVEGTAAAASAIIKVPTQGIIDFDCGRISMNRQVVTLGTVTWGFDVQCMMDYVGPGVDLAGMTAYAFGDCLRACAMFNKFARNNTCLGVFFNANLTTSLPMHNANCFLKSYLPQMSPERDLAAAASLGSSPQF
;
A
#
# COMPACT_ATOMS: atom_id res chain seq x y z
N MET A 1 46.04 -39.79 59.03
CA MET A 1 45.63 -38.47 58.52
C MET A 1 44.19 -38.23 58.94
N MET A 2 43.90 -37.03 59.45
CA MET A 2 42.67 -36.63 60.14
C MET A 2 41.44 -36.60 59.21
N PRO A 3 40.21 -36.80 59.74
CA PRO A 3 38.98 -36.71 58.97
C PRO A 3 38.58 -35.25 58.72
N THR A 4 38.21 -34.91 57.49
CA THR A 4 37.65 -33.59 57.15
C THR A 4 36.13 -33.67 57.14
N THR A 5 35.51 -32.95 58.07
CA THR A 5 34.07 -32.75 58.20
C THR A 5 33.57 -31.76 57.14
N VAL A 6 32.51 -32.10 56.41
CA VAL A 6 31.83 -31.17 55.49
C VAL A 6 30.46 -30.81 56.06
N THR A 7 30.25 -29.50 56.25
CA THR A 7 29.05 -28.89 56.83
C THR A 7 27.96 -28.70 55.76
N MET A 8 26.71 -29.05 56.08
CA MET A 8 25.52 -28.77 55.25
C MET A 8 24.96 -27.36 55.50
N THR A 9 24.40 -26.73 54.47
CA THR A 9 23.46 -25.60 54.59
C THR A 9 22.28 -25.79 53.61
N PRO A 10 21.03 -25.48 54.01
CA PRO A 10 19.81 -25.86 53.27
C PRO A 10 19.29 -24.72 52.38
N THR A 11 18.63 -25.03 51.26
CA THR A 11 17.76 -24.06 50.56
C THR A 11 16.57 -24.74 49.89
N SER A 12 15.44 -24.04 49.98
CA SER A 12 14.04 -24.48 49.97
C SER A 12 13.45 -25.01 48.66
N THR A 13 12.47 -25.88 48.83
CA THR A 13 11.47 -26.36 47.85
C THR A 13 10.52 -25.25 47.40
N ASN A 14 10.35 -25.05 46.08
CA ASN A 14 9.21 -24.34 45.51
C ASN A 14 8.43 -25.27 44.55
N SER A 15 7.15 -25.42 44.85
CA SER A 15 6.15 -26.24 44.17
C SER A 15 5.76 -25.69 42.79
N PRO A 16 5.47 -26.53 41.77
CA PRO A 16 4.87 -26.08 40.51
C PRO A 16 3.38 -25.72 40.67
N ALA A 17 2.94 -24.64 40.01
CA ALA A 17 1.55 -24.19 39.96
C ALA A 17 0.70 -25.03 38.96
N PRO A 18 -0.63 -25.15 39.16
CA PRO A 18 -1.51 -25.95 38.31
C PRO A 18 -1.86 -25.23 36.98
N PRO A 19 -2.18 -25.96 35.90
CA PRO A 19 -2.49 -25.38 34.59
C PRO A 19 -3.92 -24.80 34.51
N THR A 20 -4.02 -23.65 33.85
CA THR A 20 -5.25 -22.90 33.54
C THR A 20 -6.08 -23.60 32.44
N PRO A 21 -7.42 -23.66 32.53
CA PRO A 21 -8.25 -24.28 31.51
C PRO A 21 -8.36 -23.41 30.25
N THR A 22 -8.20 -24.04 29.08
CA THR A 22 -8.41 -23.45 27.75
C THR A 22 -9.89 -23.53 27.38
N THR A 23 -10.56 -22.38 27.23
CA THR A 23 -11.92 -22.32 26.69
C THR A 23 -11.83 -22.44 25.17
N ALA A 24 -12.49 -23.45 24.60
CA ALA A 24 -12.60 -23.60 23.15
C ALA A 24 -13.57 -22.54 22.61
N ASP A 25 -13.10 -21.73 21.64
CA ASP A 25 -13.95 -20.79 20.91
C ASP A 25 -14.89 -21.57 19.99
N VAL A 26 -16.18 -21.42 20.25
CA VAL A 26 -17.26 -21.90 19.39
C VAL A 26 -17.33 -20.96 18.20
N GLU A 27 -16.91 -21.42 17.03
CA GLU A 27 -17.03 -20.72 15.75
C GLU A 27 -18.52 -20.68 15.36
N GLY A 28 -19.23 -19.69 15.90
CA GLY A 28 -20.55 -19.32 15.43
C GLY A 28 -20.43 -18.64 14.08
N THR A 29 -20.96 -19.26 13.03
CA THR A 29 -21.12 -18.64 11.71
C THR A 29 -22.10 -17.46 11.82
N ALA A 30 -21.59 -16.28 12.12
CA ALA A 30 -22.36 -15.04 12.08
C ALA A 30 -22.57 -14.65 10.61
N ALA A 31 -23.82 -14.58 10.18
CA ALA A 31 -24.19 -13.97 8.90
C ALA A 31 -23.71 -12.51 8.90
N ALA A 32 -22.77 -12.18 8.01
CA ALA A 32 -22.17 -10.86 7.93
C ALA A 32 -23.23 -9.82 7.49
N ALA A 33 -23.76 -9.06 8.46
CA ALA A 33 -24.38 -7.79 8.17
C ALA A 33 -23.34 -6.90 7.47
N SER A 34 -23.71 -6.24 6.38
CA SER A 34 -22.82 -5.32 5.66
C SER A 34 -22.38 -4.20 6.60
N ALA A 35 -21.14 -4.29 7.11
CA ALA A 35 -20.59 -3.28 7.98
C ALA A 35 -20.36 -1.98 7.20
N ILE A 36 -20.70 -0.84 7.81
CA ILE A 36 -20.36 0.47 7.26
C ILE A 36 -18.84 0.63 7.31
N ILE A 37 -18.22 0.88 6.17
CA ILE A 37 -16.78 1.17 6.07
C ILE A 37 -16.59 2.68 6.09
N LYS A 38 -15.81 3.18 7.05
CA LYS A 38 -15.33 4.56 7.06
C LYS A 38 -13.93 4.58 6.48
N VAL A 39 -13.77 5.21 5.32
CA VAL A 39 -12.47 5.37 4.68
C VAL A 39 -11.66 6.48 5.37
N PRO A 40 -10.32 6.34 5.48
CA PRO A 40 -9.49 7.37 6.09
C PRO A 40 -9.47 8.63 5.22
N THR A 41 -9.37 9.78 5.88
CA THR A 41 -9.18 11.09 5.22
C THR A 41 -7.90 11.79 5.66
N GLN A 42 -7.09 11.10 6.48
CA GLN A 42 -5.83 11.57 7.04
C GLN A 42 -4.97 10.36 7.39
N GLY A 43 -3.69 10.61 7.68
CA GLY A 43 -2.68 9.58 7.91
C GLY A 43 -1.90 9.24 6.65
N ILE A 44 -1.08 8.20 6.76
CA ILE A 44 -0.25 7.67 5.69
C ILE A 44 -0.79 6.29 5.34
N ILE A 45 -1.14 6.08 4.07
CA ILE A 45 -1.54 4.78 3.54
C ILE A 45 -0.32 3.85 3.59
N ASP A 46 -0.53 2.63 4.05
CA ASP A 46 0.53 1.61 4.02
C ASP A 46 0.94 1.32 2.58
N PHE A 47 2.22 1.56 2.28
CA PHE A 47 2.73 1.61 0.93
C PHE A 47 4.24 1.32 0.92
N ASP A 48 4.61 0.16 0.37
CA ASP A 48 6.00 -0.25 0.18
C ASP A 48 6.41 -0.02 -1.27
N CYS A 49 6.94 1.18 -1.54
CA CYS A 49 7.41 1.53 -2.88
C CYS A 49 8.58 0.66 -3.36
N GLY A 50 9.49 0.33 -2.44
CA GLY A 50 10.70 -0.43 -2.75
C GLY A 50 10.36 -1.79 -3.36
N ARG A 51 9.35 -2.46 -2.82
CA ARG A 51 8.88 -3.75 -3.36
C ARG A 51 8.17 -3.64 -4.70
N ILE A 52 7.29 -2.65 -4.88
CA ILE A 52 6.50 -2.52 -6.12
C ILE A 52 7.32 -2.01 -7.31
N SER A 53 8.40 -1.28 -7.06
CA SER A 53 9.28 -0.78 -8.13
C SER A 53 10.20 -1.85 -8.73
N MET A 54 10.34 -3.00 -8.06
CA MET A 54 11.17 -4.10 -8.56
C MET A 54 10.63 -4.73 -9.85
N ASN A 55 9.32 -4.63 -10.10
CA ASN A 55 8.67 -5.23 -11.26
C ASN A 55 7.67 -4.26 -11.88
N ARG A 56 7.51 -4.36 -13.20
CA ARG A 56 6.45 -3.66 -13.93
C ARG A 56 5.09 -4.05 -13.35
N GLN A 57 4.30 -3.04 -13.00
CA GLN A 57 2.95 -3.23 -12.47
C GLN A 57 1.99 -3.46 -13.61
N VAL A 58 1.21 -4.54 -13.53
CA VAL A 58 0.32 -4.96 -14.60
C VAL A 58 -1.13 -4.78 -14.16
N VAL A 59 -1.90 -4.06 -14.97
CA VAL A 59 -3.34 -3.90 -14.78
C VAL A 59 -4.06 -4.58 -15.94
N THR A 60 -4.94 -5.53 -15.62
CA THR A 60 -5.78 -6.21 -16.60
C THR A 60 -7.25 -5.85 -16.39
N LEU A 61 -7.92 -5.40 -17.44
CA LEU A 61 -9.35 -5.05 -17.44
C LEU A 61 -10.10 -5.87 -18.48
N GLY A 62 -10.57 -7.06 -18.11
CA GLY A 62 -11.12 -8.03 -19.06
C GLY A 62 -10.00 -8.71 -19.84
N THR A 63 -9.99 -8.61 -21.16
CA THR A 63 -8.97 -9.23 -22.04
C THR A 63 -7.80 -8.31 -22.41
N VAL A 64 -7.83 -7.07 -21.93
CA VAL A 64 -6.82 -6.04 -22.25
C VAL A 64 -5.96 -5.72 -21.03
N THR A 65 -4.68 -5.47 -21.28
CA THR A 65 -3.65 -5.34 -20.24
C THR A 65 -2.76 -4.13 -20.50
N TRP A 66 -2.44 -3.39 -19.43
CA TRP A 66 -1.50 -2.28 -19.41
C TRP A 66 -0.38 -2.59 -18.43
N GLY A 67 0.83 -2.15 -18.77
CA GLY A 67 2.02 -2.29 -17.95
C GLY A 67 2.57 -0.92 -17.58
N PHE A 68 2.93 -0.74 -16.31
CA PHE A 68 3.41 0.50 -15.76
C PHE A 68 4.76 0.31 -15.05
N ASP A 69 5.74 1.14 -15.41
CA ASP A 69 7.04 1.18 -14.77
C ASP A 69 7.00 2.20 -13.64
N VAL A 70 7.39 1.79 -12.43
CA VAL A 70 7.21 2.57 -11.20
C VAL A 70 8.53 3.21 -10.80
N GLN A 71 8.47 4.48 -10.41
CA GLN A 71 9.57 5.21 -9.79
C GLN A 71 9.14 5.76 -8.43
N CYS A 72 9.93 5.42 -7.40
CA CYS A 72 9.64 5.78 -6.03
C CYS A 72 10.11 7.17 -5.68
N MET A 73 9.35 7.86 -4.83
CA MET A 73 9.65 9.21 -4.35
C MET A 73 9.84 10.21 -5.49
N MET A 74 9.11 10.03 -6.60
CA MET A 74 9.14 10.90 -7.77
C MET A 74 7.72 11.33 -8.15
N ASP A 75 7.60 12.50 -8.77
CA ASP A 75 6.41 12.99 -9.47
C ASP A 75 6.79 13.54 -10.85
N TYR A 76 5.85 13.44 -11.80
CA TYR A 76 5.89 14.14 -13.07
C TYR A 76 5.24 15.51 -12.92
N VAL A 77 6.04 16.57 -12.98
CA VAL A 77 5.59 17.94 -12.74
C VAL A 77 5.64 18.78 -14.01
N GLY A 78 4.63 19.61 -14.23
CA GLY A 78 4.54 20.49 -15.39
C GLY A 78 3.15 21.12 -15.56
N PRO A 79 3.04 22.22 -16.32
CA PRO A 79 1.76 22.87 -16.54
C PRO A 79 0.79 21.97 -17.32
N GLY A 80 -0.36 21.65 -16.74
CA GLY A 80 -1.37 20.80 -17.39
C GLY A 80 -0.99 19.31 -17.51
N VAL A 81 -0.03 18.85 -16.71
CA VAL A 81 0.40 17.45 -16.69
C VAL A 81 -0.70 16.52 -16.15
N ASP A 82 -1.50 17.00 -15.20
CA ASP A 82 -2.58 16.23 -14.58
C ASP A 82 -3.87 16.31 -15.40
N LEU A 83 -4.36 15.16 -15.84
CA LEU A 83 -5.69 14.99 -16.48
C LEU A 83 -6.82 15.07 -15.47
N ALA A 84 -6.63 14.39 -14.34
CA ALA A 84 -7.63 14.20 -13.30
C ALA A 84 -6.95 13.84 -11.98
N GLY A 85 -7.55 14.28 -10.87
CA GLY A 85 -7.17 13.89 -9.51
C GLY A 85 -8.30 13.10 -8.85
N MET A 86 -7.95 12.08 -8.07
CA MET A 86 -8.88 11.32 -7.24
C MET A 86 -8.26 10.90 -5.91
N THR A 87 -9.10 10.53 -4.95
CA THR A 87 -8.64 9.85 -3.74
C THR A 87 -8.55 8.34 -4.00
N ALA A 88 -7.36 7.78 -3.82
CA ALA A 88 -7.08 6.36 -3.89
C ALA A 88 -6.47 5.88 -2.58
N TYR A 89 -6.89 4.68 -2.14
CA TYR A 89 -6.39 4.06 -0.91
C TYR A 89 -5.36 2.96 -1.16
N ALA A 90 -5.07 2.68 -2.43
CA ALA A 90 -4.00 1.80 -2.86
C ALA A 90 -3.40 2.33 -4.17
N PHE A 91 -2.08 2.17 -4.33
CA PHE A 91 -1.39 2.53 -5.56
C PHE A 91 -1.94 1.82 -6.79
N GLY A 92 -2.32 0.54 -6.63
CA GLY A 92 -2.93 -0.26 -7.69
C GLY A 92 -4.24 0.35 -8.21
N ASP A 93 -5.04 1.00 -7.35
CA ASP A 93 -6.27 1.68 -7.77
C ASP A 93 -5.97 2.92 -8.62
N CYS A 94 -4.86 3.60 -8.32
CA CYS A 94 -4.38 4.72 -9.11
C CYS A 94 -3.99 4.28 -10.54
N LEU A 95 -3.21 3.20 -10.66
CA LEU A 95 -2.88 2.57 -11.95
C LEU A 95 -4.14 2.09 -12.68
N ARG A 96 -5.07 1.47 -11.94
CA ARG A 96 -6.32 0.97 -12.49
C ARG A 96 -7.17 2.07 -13.09
N ALA A 97 -7.23 3.24 -12.47
CA ALA A 97 -7.93 4.39 -13.02
C ALA A 97 -7.31 4.88 -14.33
N CYS A 98 -5.98 4.91 -14.45
CA CYS A 98 -5.31 5.24 -15.71
C CYS A 98 -5.67 4.25 -16.82
N ALA A 99 -5.62 2.95 -16.53
CA ALA A 99 -6.01 1.90 -17.47
C ALA A 99 -7.51 1.99 -17.85
N MET A 100 -8.38 2.28 -16.88
CA MET A 100 -9.82 2.47 -17.12
C MET A 100 -10.06 3.69 -18.02
N PHE A 101 -9.40 4.81 -17.75
CA PHE A 101 -9.47 6.01 -18.58
C PHE A 101 -9.14 5.69 -20.03
N ASN A 102 -8.00 5.03 -20.26
CA ASN A 102 -7.57 4.63 -21.60
C ASN A 102 -8.54 3.65 -22.27
N LYS A 103 -9.04 2.68 -21.51
CA LYS A 103 -10.02 1.70 -22.01
C LYS A 103 -11.30 2.35 -22.51
N PHE A 104 -11.86 3.29 -21.75
CA PHE A 104 -13.10 3.96 -22.12
C PHE A 104 -12.90 4.99 -23.22
N ALA A 105 -11.78 5.72 -23.19
CA ALA A 105 -11.41 6.66 -24.24
C ALA A 105 -11.00 5.97 -25.56
N ARG A 106 -10.72 4.66 -25.54
CA ARG A 106 -10.16 3.89 -26.67
C ARG A 106 -8.87 4.52 -27.22
N ASN A 107 -8.08 5.11 -26.32
CA ASN A 107 -6.82 5.75 -26.65
C ASN A 107 -5.91 5.76 -25.41
N ASN A 108 -4.58 5.78 -25.61
CA ASN A 108 -3.59 5.86 -24.54
C ASN A 108 -3.31 7.31 -24.15
N THR A 109 -4.34 8.01 -23.67
CA THR A 109 -4.22 9.42 -23.25
C THR A 109 -3.62 9.57 -21.86
N CYS A 110 -3.95 8.67 -20.94
CA CYS A 110 -3.28 8.57 -19.66
C CYS A 110 -1.96 7.81 -19.85
N LEU A 111 -0.85 8.53 -19.74
CA LEU A 111 0.50 8.01 -19.94
C LEU A 111 1.21 7.67 -18.63
N GLY A 112 0.60 7.98 -17.49
CA GLY A 112 1.15 7.62 -16.19
C GLY A 112 0.29 8.09 -15.05
N VAL A 113 0.80 7.88 -13.84
CA VAL A 113 0.15 8.35 -12.61
C VAL A 113 1.18 8.90 -11.64
N PHE A 114 0.69 9.69 -10.69
CA PHE A 114 1.37 9.99 -9.44
C PHE A 114 0.46 9.62 -8.28
N PHE A 115 1.03 9.01 -7.25
CA PHE A 115 0.34 8.61 -6.03
C PHE A 115 1.12 9.07 -4.81
N ASN A 116 0.50 9.87 -3.96
CA ASN A 116 1.01 10.23 -2.64
C ASN A 116 0.26 9.43 -1.57
N ALA A 117 0.98 8.70 -0.73
CA ALA A 117 0.39 7.90 0.34
C ALA A 117 -0.03 8.75 1.55
N ASN A 118 0.50 9.97 1.70
CA ASN A 118 0.22 10.85 2.81
C ASN A 118 -1.06 11.67 2.58
N LEU A 119 -2.20 11.12 3.02
CA LEU A 119 -3.51 11.78 2.91
C LEU A 119 -3.59 13.07 3.74
N THR A 120 -2.81 13.16 4.82
CA THR A 120 -2.77 14.34 5.70
C THR A 120 -2.28 15.58 4.96
N THR A 121 -1.31 15.41 4.05
CA THR A 121 -0.74 16.49 3.26
C THR A 121 -1.45 16.64 1.91
N SER A 122 -1.70 15.52 1.21
CA SER A 122 -2.17 15.56 -0.17
C SER A 122 -3.62 16.05 -0.30
N LEU A 123 -4.52 15.60 0.59
CA LEU A 123 -5.94 15.92 0.45
C LEU A 123 -6.24 17.40 0.71
N PRO A 124 -5.71 18.06 1.77
CA PRO A 124 -5.96 19.49 1.97
C PRO A 124 -5.31 20.39 0.92
N MET A 125 -4.15 19.99 0.37
CA MET A 125 -3.39 20.80 -0.59
C MET A 125 -3.88 20.65 -2.04
N HIS A 126 -4.27 19.43 -2.42
CA HIS A 126 -4.54 19.09 -3.82
C HIS A 126 -5.91 18.47 -4.06
N ASN A 127 -6.72 18.27 -3.01
CA ASN A 127 -8.04 17.61 -3.05
C ASN A 127 -8.02 16.16 -3.58
N ALA A 128 -6.83 15.58 -3.73
CA ALA A 128 -6.60 14.26 -4.28
C ALA A 128 -5.21 13.76 -3.85
N ASN A 129 -4.98 12.46 -4.00
CA ASN A 129 -3.67 11.85 -3.75
C ASN A 129 -3.23 10.94 -4.89
N CYS A 130 -4.10 10.68 -5.87
CA CYS A 130 -3.80 10.00 -7.11
C CYS A 130 -4.08 10.95 -8.28
N PHE A 131 -3.11 11.14 -9.16
CA PHE A 131 -3.22 12.01 -10.32
C PHE A 131 -2.89 11.25 -11.59
N LEU A 132 -3.78 11.29 -12.58
CA LEU A 132 -3.58 10.70 -13.90
C LEU A 132 -2.81 11.70 -14.77
N LYS A 133 -1.76 11.26 -15.45
CA LYS A 133 -0.85 12.12 -16.22
C LYS A 133 -1.12 12.01 -17.72
N SER A 134 -1.28 13.15 -18.42
CA SER A 134 -1.48 13.21 -19.88
C SER A 134 -0.20 13.09 -20.69
N TYR A 135 0.91 13.54 -20.11
CA TYR A 135 2.25 13.45 -20.65
C TYR A 135 3.25 13.31 -19.51
N LEU A 136 4.47 12.89 -19.83
CA LEU A 136 5.50 12.56 -18.86
C LEU A 136 6.70 13.50 -19.06
N PRO A 137 6.68 14.71 -18.48
CA PRO A 137 7.78 15.65 -18.55
C PRO A 137 8.93 15.22 -17.62
N GLN A 138 9.73 16.20 -17.20
CA GLN A 138 10.75 16.00 -16.18
C GLN A 138 10.14 15.45 -14.87
N MET A 139 10.83 14.49 -14.28
CA MET A 139 10.54 14.04 -12.93
C MET A 139 11.16 14.97 -11.88
N SER A 140 10.41 15.22 -10.80
CA SER A 140 10.89 15.89 -9.60
C SER A 140 10.86 14.92 -8.42
N PRO A 141 11.83 14.98 -7.50
CA PRO A 141 11.76 14.26 -6.23
C PRO A 141 10.55 14.71 -5.40
N GLU A 142 9.90 13.77 -4.75
CA GLU A 142 8.81 13.98 -3.79
C GLU A 142 9.32 13.72 -2.36
N ARG A 143 8.86 14.53 -1.39
CA ARG A 143 9.30 14.39 0.01
C ARG A 143 8.43 13.39 0.78
N ASP A 144 7.15 13.34 0.43
CA ASP A 144 6.23 12.37 0.99
C ASP A 144 6.49 10.97 0.42
N LEU A 145 6.02 9.96 1.14
CA LEU A 145 5.98 8.58 0.66
C LEU A 145 5.07 8.51 -0.57
N ALA A 146 5.66 8.42 -1.76
CA ALA A 146 4.96 8.54 -3.03
C ALA A 146 5.58 7.69 -4.14
N ALA A 147 4.85 7.55 -5.24
CA ALA A 147 5.38 6.99 -6.48
C ALA A 147 4.74 7.60 -7.71
N ALA A 148 5.56 7.75 -8.74
CA ALA A 148 5.12 7.94 -10.10
C ALA A 148 5.14 6.60 -10.83
N ALA A 149 4.28 6.43 -11.83
CA ALA A 149 4.41 5.35 -12.79
C ALA A 149 4.18 5.85 -14.21
N SER A 150 5.00 5.36 -15.14
CA SER A 150 4.81 5.59 -16.57
C SER A 150 4.22 4.36 -17.25
N LEU A 151 3.33 4.59 -18.21
CA LEU A 151 2.80 3.56 -19.08
C LEU A 151 3.93 3.01 -19.97
N GLY A 152 4.38 1.79 -19.69
CA GLY A 152 5.44 1.10 -20.41
C GLY A 152 4.93 0.14 -21.49
N SER A 153 3.68 -0.32 -21.39
CA SER A 153 3.01 -1.09 -22.44
C SER A 153 1.50 -0.94 -22.39
N SER A 154 0.84 -0.94 -23.53
CA SER A 154 -0.61 -0.82 -23.65
C SER A 154 -1.19 -1.67 -24.77
N PRO A 155 -2.51 -1.92 -24.75
CA PRO A 155 -3.21 -2.51 -25.89
C PRO A 155 -3.19 -1.57 -27.10
N GLN A 156 -3.24 -2.18 -28.29
CA GLN A 156 -3.61 -1.50 -29.53
C GLN A 156 -5.14 -1.43 -29.59
N PHE A 157 -5.70 -0.25 -29.84
CA PHE A 157 -7.14 -0.01 -29.96
C PHE A 157 -7.53 0.27 -31.40
#